data_AF-M4TAA5-F1
#
_entry.id   AF-M4TAA5-F1
#
_cell.length_a   1.000
_cell.length_b   1.000
_cell.length_c   1.000
_cell.angle_alpha   90.00
_cell.angle_beta   90.00
_cell.angle_gamma   90.00
#
_symmetry.space_group_name_H-M   'P 1'
#
loop_
_entity.id
_entity.type
_entity.pdbx_description
1 polymer ?
#
loop_
_entity_poly.entity_id
_entity_poly.type
_entity_poly.pdbx_seq_one_letter_code
_entity_poly.pdbx_strand_id
1 'polypeptide(L)'
;RPRKKAGKNFHKDEPLKVLDDTDKANQKNKGYEKLWPTWKKAVEAVKGKQEDEEIKQSGLKDLKGISAVAARNQLIVISAQAARAMEEADKTAAQKDGLSDKSVSDLLKEAVYGEKSAKETTYTVQNIFGAATTGARTAACNTATAPTAATPKTVLAALMCCCYEDQTSGVEEVCFTGLSITTAWDGGSTAPAPTDMQLISKKCGKHSADEATSAVIERLLQGVKRLITTVDSDGYLGAYQKTGCNGQQSGGICVKITNYKTDGESALKKLPWYSKLLDLKVKLEAREAKAAAAAIRSQFLRQLRNKAAKCQLSSGKSNKHRNNR
;
A
#
# COMPACT_ATOMS: atom_id res chain seq x y z
N ARG A 1 -20.66 -54.22 31.65
CA ARG A 1 -21.31 -55.47 31.17
C ARG A 1 -22.65 -55.09 30.51
N PRO A 2 -23.14 -55.77 29.46
CA PRO A 2 -22.52 -56.89 28.74
C PRO A 2 -22.46 -56.75 27.19
N ARG A 3 -21.26 -57.05 26.66
CA ARG A 3 -20.93 -57.96 25.55
C ARG A 3 -21.86 -58.00 24.31
N LYS A 4 -21.27 -57.76 23.12
CA LYS A 4 -20.98 -58.82 22.12
C LYS A 4 -20.27 -58.27 20.88
N LYS A 5 -19.18 -58.97 20.53
CA LYS A 5 -18.63 -59.25 19.19
C LYS A 5 -18.62 -58.12 18.15
N ALA A 6 -17.42 -57.64 17.82
CA ALA A 6 -17.07 -57.34 16.43
C ALA A 6 -15.54 -57.43 16.24
N GLY A 7 -15.05 -58.66 16.10
CA GLY A 7 -13.94 -58.87 15.17
C GLY A 7 -14.51 -58.61 13.77
N LYS A 8 -14.33 -57.39 13.26
CA LYS A 8 -14.47 -57.10 11.84
C LYS A 8 -13.16 -56.47 11.40
N ASN A 9 -12.42 -57.24 10.61
CA ASN A 9 -11.29 -56.80 9.82
C ASN A 9 -11.67 -55.48 9.12
N PHE A 10 -11.00 -54.39 9.50
CA PHE A 10 -11.01 -53.12 8.75
C PHE A 10 -10.10 -53.24 7.51
N HIS A 11 -10.36 -54.26 6.69
CA HIS A 11 -9.84 -54.38 5.34
C HIS A 11 -11.03 -54.53 4.40
N LYS A 12 -11.70 -53.40 4.14
CA LYS A 12 -12.49 -53.12 2.95
C LYS A 12 -12.57 -51.60 2.85
N ASP A 13 -11.89 -51.05 1.86
CA ASP A 13 -11.94 -49.65 1.47
C ASP A 13 -13.37 -49.32 1.02
N GLU A 14 -14.23 -48.96 1.97
CA GLU A 14 -15.50 -48.31 1.64
C GLU A 14 -15.13 -46.99 0.95
N PRO A 15 -15.62 -46.71 -0.28
CA PRO A 15 -15.22 -45.52 -0.99
C PRO A 15 -15.59 -44.32 -0.14
N LEU A 16 -14.60 -43.47 0.17
CA LEU A 16 -14.81 -42.19 0.86
C LEU A 16 -16.12 -41.57 0.34
N LYS A 17 -17.07 -41.19 1.18
CA LYS A 17 -18.30 -40.54 0.70
C LYS A 17 -18.11 -39.04 0.76
N VAL A 18 -18.36 -38.34 -0.36
CA VAL A 18 -18.40 -36.87 -0.35
C VAL A 18 -19.81 -36.49 0.09
N LEU A 19 -19.91 -35.70 1.15
CA LEU A 19 -21.18 -35.21 1.68
C LEU A 19 -21.26 -33.70 1.45
N ASP A 20 -22.39 -33.23 0.94
CA ASP A 20 -22.51 -31.84 0.48
C ASP A 20 -22.47 -30.82 1.60
N ASP A 21 -22.99 -31.18 2.77
CA ASP A 21 -23.14 -30.28 3.92
C ASP A 21 -23.12 -31.08 5.24
N THR A 22 -23.10 -30.33 6.35
CA THR A 22 -23.12 -30.87 7.71
C THR A 22 -24.41 -31.60 8.05
N ASP A 23 -25.51 -31.27 7.38
CA ASP A 23 -26.84 -31.84 7.65
C ASP A 23 -26.91 -33.27 7.12
N LYS A 24 -26.47 -33.49 5.87
CA LYS A 24 -26.30 -34.82 5.24
C LYS A 24 -25.28 -35.70 5.97
N ALA A 25 -24.44 -35.11 6.82
CA ALA A 25 -23.48 -35.82 7.66
C ALA A 25 -23.95 -36.06 9.10
N ASN A 26 -25.16 -35.63 9.48
CA ASN A 26 -25.65 -35.64 10.87
C ASN A 26 -24.74 -34.89 11.85
N GLN A 27 -24.12 -33.79 11.39
CA GLN A 27 -23.19 -32.95 12.15
C GLN A 27 -23.63 -31.48 12.25
N LYS A 28 -24.91 -31.19 11.97
CA LYS A 28 -25.50 -29.85 12.09
C LYS A 28 -25.28 -29.22 13.47
N ASN A 29 -24.98 -27.92 13.50
CA ASN A 29 -24.78 -27.07 14.67
C ASN A 29 -23.64 -27.50 15.60
N LYS A 30 -22.63 -28.20 15.07
CA LYS A 30 -21.46 -28.66 15.85
C LYS A 30 -20.18 -27.85 15.59
N GLY A 31 -20.29 -26.75 14.86
CA GLY A 31 -19.16 -25.84 14.56
C GLY A 31 -18.28 -26.31 13.40
N TYR A 32 -18.78 -27.26 12.59
CA TYR A 32 -18.06 -27.81 11.45
C TYR A 32 -18.38 -27.10 10.13
N GLU A 33 -19.45 -26.31 10.10
CA GLU A 33 -20.00 -25.64 8.93
C GLU A 33 -18.94 -24.79 8.22
N LYS A 34 -18.09 -24.11 9.01
CA LYS A 34 -17.03 -23.24 8.49
C LYS A 34 -15.91 -23.99 7.78
N LEU A 35 -15.58 -25.20 8.23
CA LEU A 35 -14.50 -26.02 7.66
C LEU A 35 -15.01 -27.02 6.62
N TRP A 36 -16.32 -27.22 6.55
CA TRP A 36 -16.97 -28.18 5.66
C TRP A 36 -16.55 -28.04 4.19
N PRO A 37 -16.51 -26.82 3.60
CA PRO A 37 -16.06 -26.66 2.22
C PRO A 37 -14.61 -27.12 2.00
N THR A 38 -13.73 -26.85 2.96
CA THR A 38 -12.32 -27.27 2.93
C THR A 38 -12.19 -28.79 3.02
N TRP A 39 -12.94 -29.42 3.93
CA TRP A 39 -12.95 -30.88 4.06
C TRP A 39 -13.55 -31.57 2.84
N LYS A 40 -14.65 -31.04 2.28
CA LYS A 40 -15.25 -31.54 1.04
C LYS A 40 -14.23 -31.56 -0.10
N LYS A 41 -13.53 -30.44 -0.34
CA LYS A 41 -12.45 -30.36 -1.34
C LYS A 41 -11.32 -31.36 -1.08
N ALA A 42 -10.90 -31.53 0.18
CA ALA A 42 -9.86 -32.49 0.54
C ALA A 42 -10.28 -33.93 0.22
N VAL A 43 -11.52 -34.31 0.53
CA VAL A 43 -12.06 -35.65 0.21
C VAL A 43 -12.19 -35.85 -1.30
N GLU A 44 -12.62 -34.84 -2.04
CA GLU A 44 -12.69 -34.85 -3.51
C GLU A 44 -11.30 -35.04 -4.15
N ALA A 45 -10.28 -34.34 -3.66
CA ALA A 45 -8.90 -34.48 -4.13
C ALA A 45 -8.35 -35.90 -3.91
N VAL A 46 -8.59 -36.47 -2.72
CA VAL A 46 -8.19 -37.86 -2.40
C VAL A 46 -8.90 -38.86 -3.32
N LYS A 47 -10.21 -38.66 -3.57
CA LYS A 47 -10.98 -39.52 -4.50
C LYS A 47 -10.49 -39.47 -5.93
N GLY A 48 -10.09 -38.29 -6.41
CA GLY A 48 -9.57 -38.09 -7.76
C GLY A 48 -8.22 -38.78 -8.00
N LYS A 49 -7.67 -39.48 -6.99
CA LYS A 49 -6.32 -40.07 -7.00
C LYS A 49 -5.22 -39.05 -7.36
N GLN A 50 -5.48 -37.76 -7.15
CA GLN A 50 -4.44 -36.73 -7.08
C GLN A 50 -3.75 -36.87 -5.73
N GLU A 51 -3.01 -37.96 -5.57
CA GLU A 51 -2.21 -38.16 -4.37
C GLU A 51 -1.05 -37.19 -4.39
N ASP A 52 -1.08 -36.23 -3.47
CA ASP A 52 0.04 -35.33 -3.21
C ASP A 52 1.30 -36.17 -2.91
N GLU A 53 2.37 -35.95 -3.68
CA GLU A 53 3.65 -36.67 -3.53
C GLU A 53 4.21 -36.57 -2.11
N GLU A 54 3.95 -35.47 -1.40
CA GLU A 54 4.36 -35.31 -0.01
C GLU A 54 3.57 -36.23 0.92
N ILE A 55 2.29 -36.48 0.64
CA ILE A 55 1.49 -37.46 1.39
C ILE A 55 2.00 -38.88 1.11
N LYS A 56 2.37 -39.19 -0.15
CA LYS A 56 3.00 -40.49 -0.48
C LYS A 56 4.32 -40.67 0.27
N GLN A 57 5.19 -39.66 0.24
CA GLN A 57 6.52 -39.71 0.87
C GLN A 57 6.47 -39.61 2.40
N SER A 58 5.39 -39.08 2.97
CA SER A 58 5.22 -38.98 4.43
C SER A 58 5.08 -40.33 5.13
N GLY A 59 4.87 -41.43 4.39
CA GLY A 59 4.58 -42.77 4.92
C GLY A 59 3.27 -42.87 5.72
N LEU A 60 2.50 -41.79 5.88
CA LEU A 60 1.32 -41.74 6.76
C LEU A 60 0.28 -42.83 6.44
N LYS A 61 0.24 -43.30 5.19
CA LYS A 61 -0.63 -44.38 4.72
C LYS A 61 -0.25 -45.75 5.29
N ASP A 62 1.00 -45.94 5.65
CA ASP A 62 1.53 -47.21 6.14
C ASP A 62 1.37 -47.37 7.65
N LEU A 63 0.94 -46.32 8.36
CA LEU A 63 0.72 -46.35 9.81
C LEU A 63 -0.48 -47.24 10.17
N LYS A 64 -0.32 -48.05 11.21
CA LYS A 64 -1.36 -48.96 11.72
C LYS A 64 -1.45 -48.90 13.24
N GLY A 65 -2.61 -49.27 13.79
CA GLY A 65 -2.82 -49.37 15.24
C GLY A 65 -2.54 -48.05 15.98
N ILE A 66 -1.77 -48.13 17.08
CA ILE A 66 -1.52 -46.99 17.98
C ILE A 66 -0.76 -45.84 17.30
N SER A 67 0.16 -46.14 16.37
CA SER A 67 0.91 -45.09 15.66
C SER A 67 0.01 -44.28 14.71
N ALA A 68 -0.97 -44.93 14.07
CA ALA A 68 -2.00 -44.25 13.28
C ALA A 68 -2.89 -43.33 14.14
N VAL A 69 -3.29 -43.78 15.32
CA VAL A 69 -4.07 -42.97 16.27
C VAL A 69 -3.26 -41.76 16.76
N ALA A 70 -2.00 -41.96 17.12
CA ALA A 70 -1.11 -40.88 17.55
C ALA A 70 -0.89 -39.83 16.44
N ALA A 71 -0.63 -40.28 15.21
CA ALA A 71 -0.47 -39.39 14.06
C ALA A 71 -1.76 -38.61 13.76
N ARG A 72 -2.93 -39.25 13.82
CA ARG A 72 -4.23 -38.57 13.66
C ARG A 72 -4.43 -37.47 14.71
N ASN A 73 -4.14 -37.74 15.98
CA ASN A 73 -4.27 -36.73 17.04
C ASN A 73 -3.33 -35.53 16.81
N GLN A 74 -2.10 -35.77 16.34
CA GLN A 74 -1.20 -34.67 15.97
C GLN A 74 -1.71 -33.87 14.78
N LEU A 75 -2.22 -34.54 13.75
CA LEU A 75 -2.78 -33.90 12.55
C LEU A 75 -4.04 -33.08 12.86
N ILE A 76 -4.86 -33.49 13.82
CA ILE A 76 -5.99 -32.68 14.31
C ILE A 76 -5.49 -31.33 14.87
N VAL A 77 -4.44 -31.35 15.70
CA VAL A 77 -3.89 -30.11 16.27
C VAL A 77 -3.28 -29.22 15.18
N ILE A 78 -2.49 -29.80 14.27
CA ILE A 78 -1.83 -29.07 13.18
C ILE A 78 -2.88 -28.46 12.23
N SER A 79 -3.90 -29.23 11.85
CA SER A 79 -4.96 -28.74 10.97
C SER A 79 -5.80 -27.64 11.63
N ALA A 80 -6.07 -27.72 12.94
CA ALA A 80 -6.72 -26.64 13.67
C ALA A 80 -5.89 -25.36 13.69
N GLN A 81 -4.56 -25.46 13.85
CA GLN A 81 -3.65 -24.32 13.77
C GLN A 81 -3.64 -23.70 12.37
N ALA A 82 -3.59 -24.52 11.32
CA ALA A 82 -3.64 -24.06 9.94
C ALA A 82 -4.98 -23.38 9.62
N ALA A 83 -6.09 -23.94 10.07
CA ALA A 83 -7.42 -23.36 9.89
C ALA A 83 -7.54 -21.97 10.52
N ARG A 84 -7.02 -21.78 11.74
CA ARG A 84 -6.99 -20.46 12.40
C ARG A 84 -6.15 -19.46 11.61
N ALA A 85 -4.97 -19.88 11.13
CA ALA A 85 -4.11 -19.02 10.33
C ALA A 85 -4.76 -18.63 8.99
N MET A 86 -5.51 -19.52 8.34
CA MET A 86 -6.26 -19.22 7.12
C MET A 86 -7.46 -18.29 7.39
N GLU A 87 -8.20 -18.49 8.47
CA GLU A 87 -9.32 -17.61 8.84
C GLU A 87 -8.88 -16.15 9.03
N GLU A 88 -7.75 -15.94 9.70
CA GLU A 88 -7.21 -14.60 9.88
C GLU A 88 -6.70 -14.01 8.55
N ALA A 89 -6.31 -14.85 7.58
CA ALA A 89 -6.02 -14.41 6.22
C ALA A 89 -7.29 -13.88 5.54
N ASP A 90 -8.41 -14.59 5.65
CA ASP A 90 -9.68 -14.19 5.03
C ASP A 90 -10.20 -12.87 5.61
N LYS A 91 -10.07 -12.66 6.92
CA LYS A 91 -10.40 -11.39 7.59
C LYS A 91 -9.55 -10.22 7.05
N THR A 92 -8.27 -10.48 6.76
CA THR A 92 -7.34 -9.49 6.22
C THR A 92 -7.57 -9.22 4.73
N ALA A 93 -7.88 -10.26 3.95
CA ALA A 93 -8.16 -10.17 2.51
C ALA A 93 -9.50 -9.49 2.20
N ALA A 94 -10.49 -9.62 3.08
CA ALA A 94 -11.75 -8.89 2.99
C ALA A 94 -11.56 -7.36 3.07
N GLN A 95 -10.48 -6.90 3.70
CA GLN A 95 -10.05 -5.50 3.66
C GLN A 95 -9.16 -5.25 2.44
N LYS A 96 -9.75 -5.20 1.24
CA LYS A 96 -9.06 -4.61 0.08
C LYS A 96 -8.61 -3.21 0.47
N ASP A 97 -7.31 -2.95 0.41
CA ASP A 97 -6.76 -1.62 0.69
C ASP A 97 -7.14 -0.59 -0.40
N GLY A 98 -7.71 -1.06 -1.52
CA GLY A 98 -8.14 -0.23 -2.63
C GLY A 98 -6.97 0.28 -3.48
N LEU A 99 -5.73 -0.14 -3.18
CA LEU A 99 -4.56 0.25 -3.95
C LEU A 99 -4.27 -0.77 -5.06
N SER A 100 -4.10 -0.23 -6.25
CA SER A 100 -3.50 -0.85 -7.42
C SER A 100 -2.41 0.08 -7.94
N ASP A 101 -1.49 -0.45 -8.74
CA ASP A 101 -0.43 0.35 -9.37
C ASP A 101 -1.03 1.50 -10.18
N LYS A 102 -2.17 1.24 -10.85
CA LYS A 102 -2.95 2.26 -11.53
C LYS A 102 -3.43 3.36 -10.58
N SER A 103 -4.04 3.00 -9.44
CA SER A 103 -4.53 4.01 -8.48
C SER A 103 -3.39 4.80 -7.82
N VAL A 104 -2.24 4.18 -7.57
CA VAL A 104 -1.04 4.86 -7.07
C VAL A 104 -0.55 5.87 -8.12
N SER A 105 -0.45 5.43 -9.38
CA SER A 105 -0.08 6.30 -10.49
C SER A 105 -1.05 7.47 -10.66
N ASP A 106 -2.36 7.21 -10.61
CA ASP A 106 -3.40 8.23 -10.74
C ASP A 106 -3.31 9.25 -9.57
N LEU A 107 -3.09 8.79 -8.34
CA LEU A 107 -2.91 9.66 -7.17
C LEU A 107 -1.65 10.54 -7.28
N LEU A 108 -0.53 9.97 -7.74
CA LEU A 108 0.72 10.73 -7.96
C LEU A 108 0.54 11.78 -9.05
N LYS A 109 -0.11 11.43 -10.17
CA LYS A 109 -0.42 12.39 -11.24
C LYS A 109 -1.36 13.48 -10.78
N GLU A 110 -2.37 13.16 -9.98
CA GLU A 110 -3.23 14.19 -9.37
C GLU A 110 -2.47 15.11 -8.42
N ALA A 111 -1.52 14.59 -7.64
CA ALA A 111 -0.67 15.42 -6.77
C ALA A 111 0.26 16.35 -7.56
N VAL A 112 0.79 15.88 -8.70
CA VAL A 112 1.74 16.63 -9.53
C VAL A 112 1.05 17.59 -10.49
N TYR A 113 0.03 17.13 -11.21
CA TYR A 113 -0.62 17.85 -12.31
C TYR A 113 -2.04 18.30 -12.00
N GLY A 114 -2.63 17.85 -10.89
CA GLY A 114 -4.01 18.17 -10.51
C GLY A 114 -5.06 17.32 -11.21
N GLU A 115 -4.64 16.46 -12.16
CA GLU A 115 -5.51 15.58 -12.94
C GLU A 115 -4.78 14.26 -13.28
N LYS A 116 -5.47 13.13 -13.13
CA LYS A 116 -4.92 11.78 -13.35
C LYS A 116 -4.50 11.49 -14.79
N SER A 117 -5.11 12.14 -15.77
CA SER A 117 -4.85 11.96 -17.21
C SER A 117 -3.71 12.86 -17.70
N ALA A 118 -3.40 13.92 -16.95
CA ALA A 118 -2.44 14.93 -17.36
C ALA A 118 -1.01 14.42 -17.29
N LYS A 119 -0.17 15.07 -18.11
CA LYS A 119 1.26 14.80 -18.27
C LYS A 119 2.00 16.13 -18.27
N GLU A 120 3.32 16.05 -18.20
CA GLU A 120 4.29 17.14 -18.35
C GLU A 120 3.97 18.17 -19.44
N THR A 121 3.24 17.80 -20.49
CA THR A 121 2.92 18.66 -21.64
C THR A 121 1.43 18.95 -21.84
N THR A 122 0.55 18.46 -20.97
CA THR A 122 -0.92 18.54 -21.20
C THR A 122 -1.70 19.15 -20.04
N TYR A 123 -1.06 19.49 -18.92
CA TYR A 123 -1.74 20.18 -17.83
C TYR A 123 -2.10 21.62 -18.23
N THR A 124 -3.13 22.16 -17.58
CA THR A 124 -3.53 23.56 -17.70
C THR A 124 -3.14 24.33 -16.42
N VAL A 125 -3.12 25.67 -16.50
CA VAL A 125 -2.98 26.55 -15.32
C VAL A 125 -4.01 26.18 -14.24
N GLN A 126 -5.27 25.99 -14.65
CA GLN A 126 -6.36 25.67 -13.74
C GLN A 126 -6.21 24.27 -13.12
N ASN A 127 -5.67 23.29 -13.86
CA ASN A 127 -5.40 21.97 -13.30
C ASN A 127 -4.44 22.07 -12.11
N ILE A 128 -3.33 22.81 -12.30
CA ILE A 128 -2.25 22.86 -11.32
C ILE A 128 -2.50 23.84 -10.16
N PHE A 129 -3.21 24.95 -10.40
CA PHE A 129 -3.53 25.97 -9.39
C PHE A 129 -4.93 25.85 -8.78
N GLY A 130 -5.82 25.03 -9.37
CA GLY A 130 -7.21 24.84 -8.92
C GLY A 130 -8.21 25.90 -9.39
N ALA A 131 -7.73 27.06 -9.86
CA ALA A 131 -8.53 28.13 -10.43
C ALA A 131 -7.69 28.91 -11.45
N ALA A 132 -8.33 29.83 -12.18
CA ALA A 132 -7.60 30.76 -13.04
C ALA A 132 -6.74 31.73 -12.19
N THR A 133 -5.53 32.04 -12.66
CA THR A 133 -4.60 32.95 -11.99
C THR A 133 -4.78 34.39 -12.48
N THR A 134 -6.00 34.92 -12.45
CA THR A 134 -6.38 36.24 -12.99
C THR A 134 -6.13 37.39 -12.01
N GLY A 135 -5.15 37.26 -11.12
CA GLY A 135 -4.83 38.26 -10.10
C GLY A 135 -3.45 38.06 -9.50
N ALA A 136 -3.18 38.78 -8.39
CA ALA A 136 -1.89 38.81 -7.69
C ALA A 136 -1.20 37.44 -7.66
N ARG A 137 -0.03 37.32 -8.27
CA ARG A 137 0.80 36.09 -8.19
C ARG A 137 1.02 35.65 -6.74
N THR A 138 1.13 36.61 -5.82
CA THR A 138 1.24 36.35 -4.37
C THR A 138 0.08 35.51 -3.82
N ALA A 139 -1.14 35.64 -4.36
CA ALA A 139 -2.27 34.81 -3.98
C ALA A 139 -2.09 33.38 -4.51
N ALA A 140 -1.75 33.23 -5.80
CA ALA A 140 -1.51 31.93 -6.42
C ALA A 140 -0.37 31.12 -5.77
N CYS A 141 0.56 31.80 -5.10
CA CYS A 141 1.72 31.23 -4.42
C CYS A 141 1.63 31.28 -2.88
N ASN A 142 0.41 31.34 -2.32
CA ASN A 142 0.16 31.35 -0.88
C ASN A 142 -0.86 30.28 -0.48
N THR A 143 -0.67 29.66 0.70
CA THR A 143 -1.62 28.71 1.28
C THR A 143 -2.83 29.35 1.98
N ALA A 144 -2.79 30.65 2.28
CA ALA A 144 -3.87 31.38 2.95
C ALA A 144 -4.70 32.21 1.95
N THR A 145 -5.42 31.53 1.06
CA THR A 145 -6.37 32.17 0.14
C THR A 145 -7.77 31.58 0.28
N ALA A 146 -8.77 32.29 -0.26
CA ALA A 146 -10.14 31.80 -0.29
C ALA A 146 -10.24 30.45 -1.05
N PRO A 147 -11.21 29.58 -0.71
CA PRO A 147 -11.34 28.24 -1.31
C PRO A 147 -11.49 28.20 -2.84
N THR A 148 -11.97 29.28 -3.44
CA THR A 148 -12.18 29.42 -4.89
C THR A 148 -11.02 30.09 -5.61
N ALA A 149 -9.99 30.54 -4.89
CA ALA A 149 -8.84 31.23 -5.46
C ALA A 149 -7.75 30.25 -5.93
N ALA A 150 -6.92 30.72 -6.86
CA ALA A 150 -5.73 30.00 -7.26
C ALA A 150 -4.78 29.83 -6.06
N THR A 151 -4.24 28.63 -5.91
CA THR A 151 -3.30 28.24 -4.84
C THR A 151 -2.20 27.36 -5.42
N PRO A 152 -1.08 27.12 -4.71
CA PRO A 152 -0.12 26.10 -5.10
C PRO A 152 -0.68 24.69 -4.83
N LYS A 153 -1.78 24.33 -5.51
CA LYS A 153 -2.59 23.12 -5.29
C LYS A 153 -1.79 21.84 -5.56
N THR A 154 -0.86 21.92 -6.51
CA THR A 154 -0.07 20.78 -6.99
C THR A 154 1.42 20.99 -6.78
N VAL A 155 2.21 19.91 -6.86
CA VAL A 155 3.68 20.01 -6.86
C VAL A 155 4.15 20.91 -8.01
N LEU A 156 3.52 20.82 -9.18
CA LEU A 156 3.92 21.63 -10.32
C LEU A 156 3.58 23.10 -10.16
N ALA A 157 2.45 23.45 -9.56
CA ALA A 157 2.15 24.84 -9.21
C ALA A 157 3.15 25.40 -8.18
N ALA A 158 3.53 24.61 -7.18
CA ALA A 158 4.59 25.00 -6.25
C ALA A 158 5.93 25.22 -6.98
N LEU A 159 6.27 24.36 -7.94
CA LEU A 159 7.46 24.53 -8.79
C LEU A 159 7.37 25.82 -9.62
N MET A 160 6.22 26.12 -10.24
CA MET A 160 6.03 27.38 -10.98
C MET A 160 6.25 28.59 -10.07
N CYS A 161 5.70 28.57 -8.85
CA CYS A 161 5.92 29.62 -7.87
C CYS A 161 7.40 29.85 -7.51
N CYS A 162 8.21 28.77 -7.53
CA CYS A 162 9.64 28.79 -7.18
C CYS A 162 10.58 29.03 -8.38
N CYS A 163 10.10 28.92 -9.63
CA CYS A 163 10.96 28.92 -10.81
C CYS A 163 10.57 29.92 -11.90
N TYR A 164 9.29 30.23 -12.01
CA TYR A 164 8.79 31.14 -13.05
C TYR A 164 9.09 32.57 -12.59
N GLU A 165 9.61 33.43 -13.44
CA GLU A 165 9.97 34.80 -13.07
C GLU A 165 8.80 35.79 -13.22
N ASP A 166 8.88 36.94 -12.55
CA ASP A 166 8.02 38.07 -12.89
C ASP A 166 8.41 38.67 -14.25
N GLN A 167 7.45 39.19 -15.02
CA GLN A 167 7.72 39.72 -16.35
C GLN A 167 8.70 40.91 -16.36
N THR A 168 8.59 41.80 -15.37
CA THR A 168 9.21 43.13 -15.43
C THR A 168 10.46 43.24 -14.57
N SER A 169 10.43 42.53 -13.44
CA SER A 169 11.44 42.59 -12.39
C SER A 169 11.84 41.20 -11.90
N GLY A 170 11.64 40.22 -12.77
CA GLY A 170 12.01 38.82 -12.57
C GLY A 170 13.51 38.61 -12.34
N VAL A 171 13.83 37.41 -11.92
CA VAL A 171 15.20 36.92 -11.87
C VAL A 171 15.25 35.76 -12.85
N GLU A 172 16.11 35.89 -13.86
CA GLU A 172 16.32 34.82 -14.84
C GLU A 172 17.01 33.62 -14.16
N GLU A 173 16.84 32.43 -14.75
CA GLU A 173 17.60 31.23 -14.40
C GLU A 173 17.51 30.74 -12.94
N VAL A 174 16.49 31.15 -12.17
CA VAL A 174 16.35 30.86 -10.73
C VAL A 174 16.45 29.38 -10.39
N CYS A 175 15.81 28.52 -11.18
CA CYS A 175 15.82 27.08 -10.95
C CYS A 175 16.88 26.33 -11.75
N PHE A 176 17.33 26.88 -12.88
CA PHE A 176 18.37 26.29 -13.71
C PHE A 176 18.89 27.28 -14.76
N THR A 177 20.18 27.17 -15.06
CA THR A 177 20.85 27.92 -16.13
C THR A 177 20.24 27.61 -17.50
N GLY A 178 20.10 28.64 -18.33
CA GLY A 178 19.49 28.58 -19.65
C GLY A 178 17.96 28.54 -19.65
N LEU A 179 17.30 28.86 -18.53
CA LEU A 179 15.85 29.11 -18.52
C LEU A 179 15.58 30.51 -19.08
N SER A 180 14.97 30.58 -20.27
CA SER A 180 14.45 31.81 -20.82
C SER A 180 12.92 31.73 -20.86
N ILE A 181 12.27 32.55 -20.03
CA ILE A 181 10.82 32.74 -20.03
C ILE A 181 10.54 33.93 -20.94
N THR A 182 9.64 33.77 -21.90
CA THR A 182 9.42 34.80 -22.93
C THR A 182 8.11 35.56 -22.72
N THR A 183 7.28 35.10 -21.79
CA THR A 183 5.94 35.65 -21.58
C THR A 183 5.70 36.09 -20.14
N ALA A 184 4.80 37.05 -20.02
CA ALA A 184 4.43 37.67 -18.77
C ALA A 184 3.75 36.71 -17.79
N TRP A 185 4.32 36.55 -16.59
CA TRP A 185 3.51 36.31 -15.39
C TRP A 185 3.62 37.54 -14.50
N ASP A 186 2.92 38.60 -14.88
CA ASP A 186 2.99 39.93 -14.25
C ASP A 186 2.24 40.06 -12.91
N GLY A 187 1.59 38.98 -12.47
CA GLY A 187 0.79 38.95 -11.26
C GLY A 187 -0.41 39.92 -11.25
N GLY A 188 -0.66 40.73 -12.26
CA GLY A 188 -1.74 41.72 -12.28
C GLY A 188 -2.96 41.22 -13.03
N SER A 189 -2.76 40.76 -14.27
CA SER A 189 -3.84 40.37 -15.17
C SER A 189 -3.51 39.16 -16.05
N THR A 190 -2.23 38.79 -16.14
CA THR A 190 -1.78 37.78 -17.10
C THR A 190 -1.40 36.49 -16.38
N ALA A 191 -2.06 35.39 -16.76
CA ALA A 191 -1.72 34.05 -16.29
C ALA A 191 -0.40 33.56 -16.91
N PRO A 192 0.37 32.70 -16.22
CA PRO A 192 1.60 32.15 -16.77
C PRO A 192 1.30 31.34 -18.03
N ALA A 193 2.09 31.52 -19.09
CA ALA A 193 1.83 30.84 -20.35
C ALA A 193 2.08 29.32 -20.22
N PRO A 194 1.20 28.47 -20.77
CA PRO A 194 1.40 27.03 -20.77
C PRO A 194 2.74 26.59 -21.38
N THR A 195 3.20 27.26 -22.44
CA THR A 195 4.49 26.96 -23.09
C THR A 195 5.67 27.16 -22.16
N ASP A 196 5.69 28.26 -21.42
CA ASP A 196 6.77 28.61 -20.51
C ASP A 196 6.76 27.71 -19.27
N MET A 197 5.56 27.41 -18.74
CA MET A 197 5.43 26.40 -17.67
C MET A 197 5.96 25.03 -18.13
N GLN A 198 5.71 24.64 -19.39
CA GLN A 198 6.19 23.38 -19.95
C GLN A 198 7.71 23.36 -20.14
N LEU A 199 8.35 24.52 -20.39
CA LEU A 199 9.81 24.61 -20.41
C LEU A 199 10.40 24.27 -19.04
N ILE A 200 9.76 24.75 -17.96
CA ILE A 200 10.15 24.42 -16.59
C ILE A 200 9.91 22.94 -16.29
N SER A 201 8.73 22.40 -16.60
CA SER A 201 8.40 21.00 -16.29
C SER A 201 9.30 19.99 -17.01
N LYS A 202 9.67 20.26 -18.26
CA LYS A 202 10.59 19.43 -19.08
C LYS A 202 12.00 19.30 -18.53
N LYS A 203 12.42 20.21 -17.65
CA LYS A 203 13.75 20.11 -17.01
C LYS A 203 13.78 19.15 -15.84
N CYS A 204 12.63 18.71 -15.34
CA CYS A 204 12.58 17.64 -14.37
C CYS A 204 13.11 16.34 -15.01
N GLY A 205 14.28 15.89 -14.55
CA GLY A 205 14.89 14.67 -15.03
C GLY A 205 14.09 13.42 -14.63
N LYS A 206 14.28 12.34 -15.39
CA LYS A 206 13.81 11.01 -14.97
C LYS A 206 14.70 10.51 -13.83
N HIS A 207 14.11 10.24 -12.69
CA HIS A 207 14.76 9.46 -11.63
C HIS A 207 14.65 7.96 -11.93
N SER A 208 15.50 7.14 -11.28
CA SER A 208 15.42 5.68 -11.39
C SER A 208 14.01 5.20 -11.05
N ALA A 209 13.60 4.11 -11.71
CA ALA A 209 12.31 3.47 -11.47
C ALA A 209 12.33 2.76 -10.10
N ASP A 210 12.23 3.54 -9.03
CA ASP A 210 12.06 3.02 -7.68
C ASP A 210 10.58 2.67 -7.48
N GLU A 211 10.33 1.57 -6.79
CA GLU A 211 8.97 1.23 -6.36
C GLU A 211 8.43 2.33 -5.45
N ALA A 212 7.18 2.75 -5.70
CA ALA A 212 6.50 3.76 -4.90
C ALA A 212 6.13 3.17 -3.53
N THR A 213 7.08 3.18 -2.60
CA THR A 213 6.93 2.71 -1.22
C THR A 213 6.60 3.87 -0.28
N SER A 214 6.06 3.55 0.90
CA SER A 214 5.84 4.52 1.97
C SER A 214 7.11 5.30 2.31
N ALA A 215 8.25 4.62 2.43
CA ALA A 215 9.55 5.19 2.74
C ALA A 215 10.04 6.16 1.65
N VAL A 216 9.77 5.87 0.38
CA VAL A 216 10.11 6.78 -0.74
C VAL A 216 9.28 8.06 -0.63
N ILE A 217 7.97 7.95 -0.45
CA ILE A 217 7.09 9.12 -0.32
C ILE A 217 7.47 9.96 0.92
N GLU A 218 7.78 9.31 2.05
CA GLU A 218 8.26 9.99 3.24
C GLU A 218 9.54 10.78 3.01
N ARG A 219 10.53 10.17 2.36
CA ARG A 219 11.80 10.81 2.05
C ARG A 219 11.60 12.08 1.22
N LEU A 220 10.70 12.04 0.24
CA LEU A 220 10.37 13.19 -0.60
C LEU A 220 9.70 14.31 0.22
N LEU A 221 8.70 13.98 1.05
CA LEU A 221 8.03 14.96 1.91
C LEU A 221 8.99 15.59 2.93
N GLN A 222 9.89 14.80 3.51
CA GLN A 222 10.96 15.31 4.39
C GLN A 222 11.97 16.16 3.63
N GLY A 223 12.26 15.85 2.37
CA GLY A 223 13.05 16.69 1.48
C GLY A 223 12.47 18.09 1.34
N VAL A 224 11.16 18.18 1.06
CA VAL A 224 10.45 19.47 1.02
C VAL A 224 10.55 20.20 2.36
N LYS A 225 10.28 19.52 3.48
CA LYS A 225 10.35 20.15 4.81
C LYS A 225 11.70 20.79 5.09
N ARG A 226 12.79 20.13 4.72
CA ARG A 226 14.15 20.64 4.93
C ARG A 226 14.50 21.88 4.09
N LEU A 227 13.77 22.12 3.00
CA LEU A 227 13.97 23.28 2.14
C LEU A 227 13.15 24.50 2.57
N ILE A 228 12.30 24.37 3.59
CA ILE A 228 11.47 25.47 4.07
C ILE A 228 12.27 26.32 5.04
N THR A 229 12.33 27.61 4.74
CA THR A 229 12.86 28.63 5.65
C THR A 229 11.71 29.38 6.32
N THR A 230 11.96 30.04 7.44
CA THR A 230 10.92 30.81 8.16
C THR A 230 11.29 32.28 8.27
N VAL A 231 10.33 33.16 8.02
CA VAL A 231 10.39 34.58 8.34
C VAL A 231 9.10 34.94 9.08
N ASP A 232 9.22 35.68 10.18
CA ASP A 232 8.11 35.96 11.10
C ASP A 232 7.38 34.69 11.54
N SER A 233 6.07 34.57 11.29
CA SER A 233 5.24 33.39 11.58
C SER A 233 5.16 32.40 10.42
N ASP A 234 5.64 32.78 9.24
CA ASP A 234 5.39 32.09 7.98
C ASP A 234 6.59 31.25 7.52
N GLY A 235 6.30 30.25 6.69
CA GLY A 235 7.30 29.40 6.04
C GLY A 235 7.37 29.69 4.55
N TYR A 236 8.55 29.47 3.96
CA TYR A 236 8.82 29.75 2.56
C TYR A 236 9.58 28.59 1.94
N LEU A 237 9.00 27.98 0.91
CA LEU A 237 9.71 27.08 0.00
C LEU A 237 10.21 27.91 -1.18
N GLY A 238 11.52 27.96 -1.40
CA GLY A 238 12.15 28.88 -2.36
C GLY A 238 12.64 30.17 -1.70
N ALA A 239 13.13 31.11 -2.50
CA ALA A 239 13.80 32.31 -2.02
C ALA A 239 12.78 33.42 -1.70
N TYR A 240 12.75 33.87 -0.44
CA TYR A 240 11.95 35.00 0.01
C TYR A 240 12.84 36.17 0.42
N GLN A 241 12.46 37.39 0.01
CA GLN A 241 13.12 38.65 0.39
C GLN A 241 12.18 39.52 1.24
N LYS A 242 11.09 40.03 0.65
CA LYS A 242 10.08 40.89 1.29
C LYS A 242 8.78 40.89 0.50
N THR A 243 7.70 41.50 1.00
CA THR A 243 6.43 41.77 0.27
C THR A 243 5.60 40.57 -0.25
N GLY A 244 6.18 39.38 -0.42
CA GLY A 244 5.48 38.15 -0.79
C GLY A 244 6.17 37.37 -1.90
N CYS A 245 5.58 36.22 -2.25
CA CYS A 245 6.06 35.39 -3.35
C CYS A 245 5.46 35.86 -4.69
N ASN A 246 5.98 36.99 -5.19
CA ASN A 246 5.46 37.70 -6.37
C ASN A 246 6.30 37.49 -7.63
N GLY A 247 7.37 36.70 -7.59
CA GLY A 247 8.25 36.47 -8.74
C GLY A 247 9.35 37.50 -8.95
N GLN A 248 9.33 38.58 -8.17
CA GLN A 248 10.24 39.70 -8.34
C GLN A 248 11.52 39.50 -7.55
N GLN A 249 12.64 40.02 -8.05
CA GLN A 249 13.93 40.02 -7.36
C GLN A 249 13.83 40.64 -5.95
N SER A 250 13.08 41.74 -5.86
CA SER A 250 12.90 42.46 -4.59
C SER A 250 11.84 41.84 -3.69
N GLY A 251 11.08 40.85 -4.15
CA GLY A 251 9.96 40.27 -3.42
C GLY A 251 10.23 38.84 -2.96
N GLY A 252 10.08 37.89 -3.87
CA GLY A 252 10.36 36.49 -3.61
C GLY A 252 9.86 35.57 -4.71
N ILE A 253 10.61 34.50 -4.95
CA ILE A 253 10.29 33.44 -5.91
C ILE A 253 10.16 32.17 -5.10
N CYS A 254 8.96 31.98 -4.56
CA CYS A 254 8.70 31.05 -3.48
C CYS A 254 7.24 30.60 -3.41
N VAL A 255 6.94 29.66 -2.53
CA VAL A 255 5.60 29.40 -1.98
C VAL A 255 5.57 29.88 -0.54
N LYS A 256 4.59 30.72 -0.20
CA LYS A 256 4.32 31.14 1.18
C LYS A 256 3.40 30.12 1.86
N ILE A 257 3.85 29.58 2.98
CA ILE A 257 3.13 28.65 3.85
C ILE A 257 2.75 29.41 5.12
N THR A 258 1.53 29.94 5.14
CA THR A 258 1.07 30.81 6.22
C THR A 258 1.01 30.07 7.56
N ASN A 259 1.55 30.70 8.60
CA ASN A 259 1.66 30.20 9.97
C ASN A 259 2.50 28.92 10.12
N TYR A 260 3.43 28.65 9.21
CA TYR A 260 4.27 27.45 9.31
C TYR A 260 5.09 27.37 10.59
N LYS A 261 5.61 28.50 11.10
CA LYS A 261 6.44 28.49 12.31
C LYS A 261 5.66 28.09 13.55
N THR A 262 4.37 28.42 13.60
CA THR A 262 3.48 28.09 14.73
C THR A 262 2.79 26.74 14.55
N ASP A 263 2.27 26.47 13.35
CA ASP A 263 1.40 25.33 13.08
C ASP A 263 2.17 24.10 12.57
N GLY A 264 3.43 24.30 12.15
CA GLY A 264 4.30 23.26 11.59
C GLY A 264 3.63 22.49 10.44
N GLU A 265 3.57 21.18 10.60
CA GLU A 265 2.99 20.29 9.58
C GLU A 265 1.50 20.55 9.30
N SER A 266 0.74 21.11 10.25
CA SER A 266 -0.66 21.47 10.01
C SER A 266 -0.79 22.60 8.99
N ALA A 267 0.16 23.54 8.93
CA ALA A 267 0.19 24.54 7.87
C ALA A 267 0.61 23.93 6.52
N LEU A 268 1.50 22.93 6.51
CA LEU A 268 1.87 22.21 5.29
C LEU A 268 0.72 21.41 4.70
N LYS A 269 -0.13 20.81 5.54
CA LYS A 269 -1.33 20.10 5.09
C LYS A 269 -2.34 20.99 4.37
N LYS A 270 -2.21 22.33 4.46
CA LYS A 270 -2.99 23.28 3.66
C LYS A 270 -2.57 23.24 2.17
N LEU A 271 -1.41 22.67 1.83
CA LEU A 271 -1.03 22.33 0.46
C LEU A 271 -1.71 21.01 0.07
N PRO A 272 -2.66 21.00 -0.89
CA PRO A 272 -3.42 19.80 -1.25
C PRO A 272 -2.55 18.64 -1.71
N TRP A 273 -1.49 18.91 -2.48
CA TRP A 273 -0.54 17.88 -2.91
C TRP A 273 0.23 17.25 -1.75
N TYR A 274 0.59 18.04 -0.73
CA TYR A 274 1.29 17.53 0.46
C TYR A 274 0.39 16.57 1.23
N SER A 275 -0.87 16.96 1.47
CA SER A 275 -1.86 16.10 2.14
C SER A 275 -2.12 14.82 1.33
N LYS A 276 -2.29 14.92 0.01
CA LYS A 276 -2.54 13.77 -0.86
C LYS A 276 -1.37 12.77 -0.84
N LEU A 277 -0.13 13.25 -0.83
CA LEU A 277 1.06 12.40 -0.72
C LEU A 277 1.19 11.78 0.67
N LEU A 278 0.85 12.51 1.74
CA LEU A 278 0.81 11.96 3.09
C LEU A 278 -0.23 10.84 3.22
N ASP A 279 -1.42 11.01 2.64
CA ASP A 279 -2.45 9.97 2.63
C ASP A 279 -2.00 8.75 1.81
N LEU A 280 -1.31 8.97 0.69
CA LEU A 280 -0.72 7.89 -0.10
C LEU A 280 0.35 7.14 0.70
N LYS A 281 1.20 7.83 1.47
CA LYS A 281 2.18 7.21 2.37
C LYS A 281 1.49 6.25 3.34
N VAL A 282 0.47 6.69 4.07
CA VAL A 282 -0.26 5.88 5.06
C VAL A 282 -0.90 4.64 4.41
N LYS A 283 -1.45 4.81 3.21
CA LYS A 283 -2.02 3.70 2.43
C LYS A 283 -0.97 2.67 2.01
N LEU A 284 0.21 3.12 1.61
CA LEU A 284 1.34 2.25 1.26
C LEU A 284 1.88 1.53 2.51
N GLU A 285 2.03 2.21 3.64
CA GLU A 285 2.44 1.58 4.92
C GLU A 285 1.50 0.43 5.30
N ALA A 286 0.18 0.65 5.19
CA ALA A 286 -0.81 -0.37 5.48
C ALA A 286 -0.71 -1.58 4.52
N ARG A 287 -0.45 -1.33 3.23
CA ARG A 287 -0.27 -2.39 2.22
C ARG A 287 1.00 -3.19 2.47
N GLU A 288 2.10 -2.51 2.76
CA GLU A 288 3.40 -3.12 3.08
C GLU A 288 3.29 -4.00 4.33
N ALA A 289 2.62 -3.52 5.39
CA ALA A 289 2.35 -4.30 6.59
C ALA A 289 1.49 -5.55 6.31
N LYS A 290 0.46 -5.43 5.47
CA LYS A 290 -0.35 -6.58 5.04
C LYS A 290 0.48 -7.60 4.24
N ALA A 291 1.33 -7.13 3.33
CA ALA A 291 2.22 -8.00 2.55
C ALA A 291 3.21 -8.76 3.46
N ALA A 292 3.82 -8.07 4.43
CA ALA A 292 4.70 -8.69 5.42
C ALA A 292 3.97 -9.75 6.27
N ALA A 293 2.76 -9.44 6.75
CA ALA A 293 1.94 -10.39 7.50
C ALA A 293 1.55 -11.62 6.65
N ALA A 294 1.23 -11.43 5.36
CA ALA A 294 0.94 -12.52 4.44
C ALA A 294 2.15 -13.42 4.19
N ALA A 295 3.35 -12.85 4.09
CA ALA A 295 4.60 -13.60 3.96
C ALA A 295 4.87 -14.47 5.21
N ILE A 296 4.77 -13.88 6.41
CA ILE A 296 4.94 -14.60 7.69
C ILE A 296 3.93 -15.74 7.80
N ARG A 297 2.66 -15.46 7.49
CA ARG A 297 1.59 -16.47 7.50
C ARG A 297 1.86 -17.61 6.53
N SER A 298 2.32 -17.30 5.32
CA SER A 298 2.68 -18.30 4.32
C SER A 298 3.83 -19.18 4.79
N GLN A 299 4.83 -18.62 5.47
CA GLN A 299 5.90 -19.39 6.10
C GLN A 299 5.37 -20.29 7.22
N PHE A 300 4.48 -19.79 8.08
CA PHE A 300 3.87 -20.57 9.15
C PHE A 300 3.05 -21.75 8.61
N LEU A 301 2.24 -21.54 7.56
CA LEU A 301 1.50 -22.61 6.89
C LEU A 301 2.43 -23.67 6.28
N ARG A 302 3.56 -23.26 5.68
CA ARG A 302 4.60 -24.19 5.19
C ARG A 302 5.22 -25.00 6.33
N GLN A 303 5.48 -24.39 7.49
CA GLN A 303 6.00 -25.11 8.66
C GLN A 303 4.99 -26.14 9.18
N LEU A 304 3.71 -25.78 9.25
CA LEU A 304 2.64 -26.71 9.64
C LEU A 304 2.53 -27.88 8.64
N ARG A 305 2.61 -27.60 7.34
CA ARG A 305 2.67 -28.63 6.28
C ARG A 305 3.85 -29.59 6.48
N ASN A 306 5.06 -29.06 6.65
CA ASN A 306 6.26 -29.86 6.91
C ASN A 306 6.15 -30.68 8.20
N LYS A 307 5.53 -30.13 9.25
CA LYS A 307 5.30 -30.83 10.52
C LYS A 307 4.31 -31.98 10.34
N ALA A 308 3.24 -31.77 9.56
CA ALA A 308 2.27 -32.81 9.22
C ALA A 308 2.94 -33.98 8.47
N ALA A 309 3.79 -33.68 7.49
CA ALA A 309 4.54 -34.69 6.74
C ALA A 309 5.49 -35.53 7.62
N LYS A 310 5.97 -34.98 8.75
CA LYS A 310 6.90 -35.63 9.67
C LYS A 310 6.25 -36.33 10.87
N CYS A 311 4.91 -36.37 10.98
CA CYS A 311 4.20 -36.97 12.13
C CYS A 311 4.59 -38.44 12.42
N GLN A 312 5.21 -39.16 11.48
CA GLN A 312 5.76 -40.50 11.70
C GLN A 312 6.98 -40.57 12.64
N LEU A 313 7.87 -39.57 12.61
CA LEU A 313 9.16 -39.65 13.32
C LEU A 313 9.01 -39.55 14.84
N SER A 314 7.94 -38.92 15.34
CA SER A 314 7.68 -38.78 16.78
C SER A 314 6.96 -40.00 17.38
N SER A 315 6.12 -40.67 16.57
CA SER A 315 5.36 -41.85 16.99
C SER A 315 6.21 -43.13 17.03
N GLY A 316 7.26 -43.22 16.19
CA GLY A 316 8.23 -44.33 16.22
C GLY A 316 9.22 -44.29 17.41
N LYS A 317 9.58 -43.10 17.90
CA LYS A 317 10.51 -42.97 19.05
C LYS A 317 9.86 -43.33 20.40
N SER A 318 8.56 -43.07 20.55
CA SER A 318 7.83 -43.44 21.77
C SER A 318 7.66 -44.96 21.93
N ASN A 319 7.59 -45.70 20.81
CA ASN A 319 7.43 -47.16 20.85
C ASN A 319 8.74 -47.92 21.13
N LYS A 320 9.91 -47.31 20.88
CA LYS A 320 11.21 -47.91 21.20
C LYS A 320 11.52 -47.95 22.70
N HIS A 321 10.92 -47.06 23.50
CA HIS A 321 11.11 -47.05 24.96
C HIS A 321 10.08 -47.89 25.73
N ARG A 322 9.01 -48.37 25.08
CA ARG A 322 7.97 -49.19 25.75
C ARG A 322 8.14 -50.70 25.58
N ASN A 323 8.94 -51.14 24.61
CA ASN A 323 9.23 -52.57 24.38
C ASN A 323 10.48 -53.08 25.15
N ASN A 324 11.02 -52.29 26.08
CA ASN A 324 12.20 -52.65 26.90
C ASN A 324 11.90 -52.64 28.41
N ARG A 325 10.65 -52.93 28.81
CA ARG A 325 10.27 -53.22 30.19
C ARG A 325 9.42 -54.47 30.26
#